data_AF-A0AAV5XQI8-F1
#
_entry.id   AF-A0AAV5XQI8-F1
#
_cell.length_a   1.000
_cell.length_b   1.000
_cell.length_c   1.000
_cell.angle_alpha   90.00
_cell.angle_beta   90.00
_cell.angle_gamma   90.00
#
_symmetry.space_group_name_H-M   'P 1'
#
loop_
_entity.id
_entity.type
_entity.pdbx_description
1 polymer ?
#
loop_
_entity_poly.entity_id
_entity_poly.type
_entity_poly.pdbx_seq_one_letter_code
_entity_poly.pdbx_strand_id
1 'polypeptide(L)' 'RELPIRPDYVGKNLPTSRREAVAVMLREHDGVDRVVIQEPVEQGEPRP' A
#
# COMPACT_ATOMS: atom_id res chain seq x y z
N ARG A 1 -8.81 -13.61 -14.28
CA ARG A 1 -8.00 -14.77 -13.85
C ARG A 1 -7.30 -14.35 -12.57
N GLU A 2 -7.81 -14.82 -11.43
CA GLU A 2 -7.27 -14.48 -10.12
C GLU A 2 -6.08 -15.40 -9.86
N LEU A 3 -4.90 -14.84 -9.58
CA LEU A 3 -3.74 -15.65 -9.27
C LEU A 3 -3.96 -16.28 -7.89
N PRO A 4 -3.71 -17.59 -7.70
CA PRO A 4 -3.84 -18.25 -6.40
C PRO A 4 -2.67 -17.90 -5.48
N ILE A 5 -2.44 -16.61 -5.23
CA ILE A 5 -1.40 -16.13 -4.33
C ILE A 5 -2.08 -15.80 -3.01
N ARG A 6 -1.86 -16.65 -2.01
CA ARG A 6 -2.26 -16.39 -0.63
C ARG A 6 -0.99 -16.25 0.20
N PRO A 7 -0.84 -15.18 0.99
CA PRO A 7 0.25 -15.12 1.94
C PRO A 7 0.08 -16.21 3.01
N ASP A 8 1.14 -16.94 3.33
CA ASP A 8 1.17 -17.88 4.47
C ASP A 8 1.07 -17.17 5.82
N TYR A 9 1.53 -15.91 5.89
CA TYR A 9 1.52 -15.10 7.11
C TYR A 9 0.89 -13.72 6.86
N VAL A 10 -0.13 -13.38 7.65
CA VAL A 10 -0.83 -12.09 7.60
C VAL A 10 -0.68 -11.39 8.94
N GLY A 11 0.04 -10.26 8.97
CA GLY A 11 0.18 -9.44 10.17
C GLY A 11 -1.10 -8.64 10.49
N LYS A 12 -1.63 -7.94 9.48
CA LYS A 12 -2.90 -7.19 9.55
C LYS A 12 -3.63 -7.27 8.22
N ASN A 13 -4.91 -7.59 8.25
CA ASN A 13 -5.78 -7.49 7.09
C ASN A 13 -6.35 -6.07 7.01
N LEU A 14 -5.89 -5.28 6.06
CA LEU A 14 -6.39 -3.93 5.83
C LEU A 14 -7.23 -3.94 4.55
N PRO A 15 -8.58 -3.84 4.65
CA PRO A 15 -9.41 -3.74 3.46
C PRO A 15 -9.12 -2.38 2.80
N THR A 16 -8.46 -2.41 1.66
CA THR A 16 -8.20 -1.26 0.80
C THR A 16 -8.98 -1.41 -0.50
N SER A 17 -9.49 -0.31 -1.03
CA SER A 17 -10.08 -0.29 -2.37
C SER A 17 -8.98 -0.55 -3.39
N ARG A 18 -9.33 -1.09 -4.56
CA ARG A 18 -8.39 -1.34 -5.67
C ARG A 18 -7.58 -0.12 -6.13
N ARG A 19 -8.00 1.08 -5.74
CA ARG A 19 -7.33 2.33 -6.09
C ARG A 19 -6.43 2.83 -4.96
N GLU A 20 -6.63 2.40 -3.72
CA GLU A 20 -5.81 2.86 -2.58
C GLU A 20 -4.45 2.15 -2.59
N ALA A 21 -3.39 2.88 -2.27
CA ALA A 21 -2.03 2.38 -2.16
C ALA A 21 -1.61 2.31 -0.68
N VAL A 22 -1.00 1.19 -0.27
CA VAL A 22 -0.46 1.04 1.09
C VAL A 22 1.04 1.30 1.06
N ALA A 23 1.48 2.37 1.72
CA ALA A 23 2.90 2.65 1.94
C ALA A 23 3.30 2.25 3.36
N VAL A 24 4.30 1.37 3.46
CA VAL A 24 4.83 0.85 4.71
C VAL A 24 6.20 1.48 4.91
N MET A 25 6.36 2.25 5.98
CA MET A 25 7.66 2.80 6.41
C MET A 25 8.18 1.92 7.54
N LEU A 26 9.39 1.39 7.36
CA LEU A 26 10.07 0.58 8.35
C LEU A 26 11.18 1.41 8.98
N ARG A 27 11.36 1.26 10.30
CA ARG A 27 12.39 2.01 11.03
C ARG A 27 13.80 1.79 10.49
N GLU A 28 14.09 0.60 9.98
CA GLU A 28 15.39 0.25 9.40
C GLU A 28 15.68 0.99 8.09
N HIS A 29 14.65 1.35 7.34
CA HIS A 29 14.78 2.01 6.04
C HIS A 29 14.53 3.54 6.14
N ASP A 30 13.49 3.95 6.87
CA ASP A 30 12.99 5.33 6.92
C ASP A 30 13.16 5.99 8.30
N GLY A 31 13.72 5.29 9.29
CA GLY A 31 13.90 5.80 10.66
C GLY A 31 12.61 5.85 11.50
N VAL A 32 11.46 5.52 10.91
CA VAL A 32 10.15 5.49 11.56
C VAL A 32 9.37 4.23 11.18
N ASP A 33 8.59 3.69 12.11
CA ASP A 33 7.69 2.55 11.86
C ASP A 33 6.25 3.04 11.78
N ARG A 34 5.71 3.14 10.55
CA ARG A 34 4.31 3.56 10.33
C ARG A 34 3.79 3.01 9.00
N VAL A 35 2.50 2.66 8.99
CA VAL A 35 1.76 2.28 7.78
C VAL A 35 0.80 3.40 7.42
N VAL A 36 0.85 3.88 6.17
CA VAL A 36 -0.05 4.91 5.67
C VAL A 36 -0.80 4.39 4.44
N ILE A 37 -2.09 4.68 4.38
CA ILE A 37 -2.92 4.44 3.21
C ILE A 37 -2.94 5.75 2.43
N GLN A 38 -2.46 5.72 1.20
CA GLN A 38 -2.51 6.84 0.29
C GLN A 38 -3.65 6.61 -0.70
N GLU A 39 -4.45 7.64 -0.92
CA GLU A 39 -5.40 7.65 -2.02
C GLU A 39 -4.63 7.50 -3.35
N PRO A 40 -5.23 6.87 -4.38
CA PRO A 40 -4.64 6.85 -5.72
C PRO A 40 -4.29 8.29 -6.12
N VAL A 41 -3.01 8.61 -6.21
CA VAL A 41 -2.62 9.70 -7.11
C VAL A 41 -3.01 9.22 -8.49
N GLU A 42 -4.05 9.82 -9.06
CA GLU A 42 -4.40 9.63 -10.46
C GLU A 42 -3.12 9.91 -11.26
N GLN A 43 -2.45 8.85 -11.69
CA GLN A 43 -1.27 8.93 -12.55
C GLN A 43 -1.76 9.44 -13.91
N GLY A 44 -1.91 10.76 -14.03
CA GLY A 44 -2.57 11.32 -15.21
C GLY A 44 -2.59 12.83 -15.37
N GLU A 45 -2.19 13.66 -14.39
CA GLU A 45 -2.21 15.11 -14.61
C GLU A 45 -0.83 15.73 -14.32
N PRO A 46 -0.02 16.06 -15.35
CA PRO A 46 0.97 17.11 -15.17
C PRO A 46 0.19 18.38 -14.84
N ARG A 47 0.27 18.85 -13.58
CA ARG A 47 -0.26 20.16 -13.23
C ARG A 47 0.38 21.21 -14.17
N PRO A 48 -0.42 22.11 -14.78
CA PRO A 48 0.07 23.14 -15.71
C PRO A 48 1.03 24.12 -15.03
#